data_AF-A0A8C0STT2-F1
#
_entry.id   AF-A0A8C0STT2-F1
#
_cell.length_a   1.000
_cell.length_b   1.000
_cell.length_c   1.000
_cell.angle_alpha   90.00
_cell.angle_beta   90.00
_cell.angle_gamma   90.00
#
_symmetry.space_group_name_H-M   'P 1'
#
loop_
_entity.id
_entity.type
_entity.pdbx_description
1 polymer ?
#
loop_
_entity_poly.entity_id
_entity_poly.type
_entity_poly.pdbx_seq_one_letter_code
_entity_poly.pdbx_strand_id
1 'polypeptide(L)'
;MPPAGWCWLGPVLAACGLLAVADGAAEAGGGAGAGAEAACPATLRSTGRCAAGGECAYEVRLPALTVQLPAQWGRLEEVFKEVQNLKETVNSLKKSCQDCKLQADDSRAPGRGGQLSPSPGAPGEAEDGRVRELESEVNKLSADLKDAKEEIDVLHGRLEELSLVNMNNIENYVDSKVANLTSVVNSLDGKCSSKCPSQEHTQSRPVQHLIYKDCSDYYTIGKRSSETYRVTPDPKNSSFEVFCDMETMGGGWTVLQARLDGSTNFTRTWQDYKVGFGNLRREFWLGNDKIHLLTKSKDMILRIDLEDFNGVKLYALYDQFYVANEFLKYRLHIGNYNGTAGDALHFSKHYNHDLKFFTTPDRDNDRYPSGNCGLYYSSGWWFDACLSANLNGRYYHQKYRGVRNGIFWGTWPGISEAHPGGYKSSLKEAKMMIRPKHFKP
;
A
#
# COMPACT_ATOMS: atom_id res chain seq x y z
N MET A 1 39.19 -58.44 -48.95
CA MET A 1 38.91 -59.46 -47.92
C MET A 1 38.10 -58.82 -46.80
N PRO A 2 36.81 -59.15 -46.63
CA PRO A 2 36.02 -58.87 -45.41
C PRO A 2 36.35 -59.97 -44.33
N PRO A 3 35.85 -59.98 -43.06
CA PRO A 3 34.52 -59.49 -42.60
C PRO A 3 34.38 -58.98 -41.12
N ALA A 4 33.11 -58.62 -40.81
CA ALA A 4 32.39 -58.68 -39.52
C ALA A 4 32.76 -57.70 -38.37
N GLY A 5 31.82 -57.09 -37.63
CA GLY A 5 30.38 -57.35 -37.50
C GLY A 5 29.61 -56.20 -36.86
N TRP A 6 28.29 -56.22 -37.06
CA TRP A 6 27.30 -55.28 -36.55
C TRP A 6 26.85 -55.65 -35.13
N CYS A 7 26.41 -54.66 -34.33
CA CYS A 7 25.19 -54.76 -33.53
C CYS A 7 24.69 -53.37 -33.07
N TRP A 8 23.36 -53.22 -33.08
CA TRP A 8 22.57 -52.00 -32.87
C TRP A 8 22.20 -51.76 -31.39
N LEU A 9 21.91 -50.49 -31.01
CA LEU A 9 20.68 -49.97 -30.35
C LEU A 9 20.93 -48.78 -29.39
N GLY A 10 20.23 -47.65 -29.61
CA GLY A 10 19.81 -46.71 -28.56
C GLY A 10 20.23 -45.23 -28.73
N PRO A 11 19.38 -44.24 -28.38
CA PRO A 11 19.18 -43.05 -29.22
C PRO A 11 19.68 -41.70 -28.65
N VAL A 12 20.01 -40.81 -29.60
CA VAL A 12 19.74 -39.35 -29.68
C VAL A 12 19.94 -38.48 -28.43
N LEU A 13 21.01 -37.69 -28.43
CA LEU A 13 21.04 -36.31 -27.91
C LEU A 13 21.83 -35.45 -28.91
N ALA A 14 21.13 -34.84 -29.87
CA ALA A 14 21.71 -33.84 -30.76
C ALA A 14 21.82 -32.51 -30.02
N ALA A 15 23.04 -31.99 -29.93
CA ALA A 15 23.36 -30.68 -29.39
C ALA A 15 22.85 -29.58 -30.33
N CYS A 16 22.00 -28.67 -29.83
CA CYS A 16 21.73 -27.39 -30.50
C CYS A 16 22.75 -26.35 -30.02
N GLY A 17 23.70 -26.02 -30.90
CA GLY A 17 24.59 -24.87 -30.74
C GLY A 17 23.86 -23.56 -31.02
N LEU A 18 24.17 -22.52 -30.25
CA LEU A 18 23.78 -21.14 -30.55
C LEU A 18 24.70 -20.61 -31.65
N LEU A 19 24.15 -20.38 -32.84
CA LEU A 19 24.78 -19.57 -33.88
C LEU A 19 24.37 -18.11 -33.67
N ALA A 20 25.33 -17.27 -33.27
CA ALA A 20 25.22 -15.83 -33.37
C ALA A 20 25.57 -15.45 -34.82
N VAL A 21 24.59 -14.97 -35.59
CA VAL A 21 24.85 -14.42 -36.93
C VAL A 21 25.12 -12.93 -36.78
N ALA A 22 26.36 -12.52 -37.05
CA ALA A 22 26.72 -11.14 -37.30
C ALA A 22 26.51 -10.87 -38.80
N ASP A 23 25.61 -9.95 -39.14
CA ASP A 23 25.29 -9.65 -40.55
C ASP A 23 26.45 -8.89 -41.22
N GLY A 24 27.06 -9.54 -42.21
CA GLY A 24 27.89 -8.96 -43.25
C GLY A 24 27.34 -9.42 -44.61
N ALA A 25 27.07 -8.47 -45.49
CA ALA A 25 26.32 -8.63 -46.74
C ALA A 25 26.90 -9.65 -47.75
N ALA A 26 26.04 -10.49 -48.37
CA ALA A 26 26.16 -11.00 -49.75
C ALA A 26 24.88 -11.76 -50.20
N GLU A 27 24.63 -11.76 -51.51
CA GLU A 27 23.39 -12.14 -52.21
C GLU A 27 23.07 -13.65 -52.41
N ALA A 28 21.77 -13.90 -52.63
CA ALA A 28 21.07 -14.84 -53.52
C ALA A 28 21.39 -16.35 -53.58
N GLY A 29 20.36 -17.18 -53.34
CA GLY A 29 20.26 -18.58 -53.80
C GLY A 29 19.12 -19.35 -53.14
N GLY A 30 18.07 -19.70 -53.90
CA GLY A 30 16.84 -20.32 -53.38
C GLY A 30 16.94 -21.83 -53.06
N GLY A 31 15.98 -22.30 -52.25
CA GLY A 31 15.72 -23.72 -51.99
C GLY A 31 14.82 -23.93 -50.78
N ALA A 32 13.59 -24.40 -51.00
CA ALA A 32 12.58 -24.65 -49.96
C ALA A 32 12.86 -25.95 -49.17
N GLY A 33 12.57 -25.94 -47.87
CA GLY A 33 12.64 -27.15 -47.02
C GLY A 33 12.29 -26.89 -45.55
N ALA A 34 11.00 -27.09 -45.22
CA ALA A 34 10.35 -27.39 -43.95
C ALA A 34 11.06 -27.14 -42.60
N GLY A 35 10.41 -26.32 -41.76
CA GLY A 35 10.18 -26.59 -40.34
C GLY A 35 11.34 -26.40 -39.37
N ALA A 36 11.78 -25.16 -39.14
CA ALA A 36 12.61 -24.81 -37.98
C ALA A 36 11.75 -24.03 -36.96
N GLU A 37 11.61 -24.58 -35.75
CA GLU A 37 11.01 -23.90 -34.60
C GLU A 37 11.74 -22.56 -34.35
N ALA A 38 10.96 -21.48 -34.29
CA ALA A 38 11.46 -20.13 -34.13
C ALA A 38 12.15 -19.95 -32.77
N ALA A 39 13.47 -19.89 -32.77
CA ALA A 39 14.25 -19.42 -31.62
C ALA A 39 13.89 -17.96 -31.31
N CYS A 40 13.69 -17.62 -30.04
CA CYS A 40 13.45 -16.25 -29.57
C CYS A 40 14.69 -15.38 -29.78
N PRO A 41 14.70 -14.41 -30.71
CA PRO A 41 15.85 -13.55 -30.90
C PRO A 41 15.68 -12.30 -30.00
N ALA A 42 16.42 -12.26 -28.90
CA ALA A 42 16.70 -10.98 -28.23
C ALA A 42 17.68 -10.20 -29.10
N THR A 43 17.36 -8.94 -29.42
CA THR A 43 18.24 -8.09 -30.25
C THR A 43 19.00 -7.12 -29.38
N LEU A 44 20.33 -7.10 -29.56
CA LEU A 44 21.24 -6.16 -28.92
C LEU A 44 21.70 -5.15 -29.97
N ARG A 45 21.50 -3.85 -29.72
CA ARG A 45 22.06 -2.77 -30.57
C ARG A 45 23.01 -1.91 -29.76
N SER A 46 24.19 -1.62 -30.30
CA SER A 46 25.07 -0.60 -29.73
C SER A 46 24.54 0.80 -30.07
N THR A 47 24.45 1.67 -29.08
CA THR A 47 24.11 3.08 -29.29
C THR A 47 25.38 3.88 -29.58
N GLY A 48 25.94 3.74 -30.79
CA GLY A 48 27.04 4.57 -31.29
C GLY A 48 28.35 3.83 -31.62
N ARG A 49 29.35 4.60 -32.10
CA ARG A 49 30.71 4.09 -32.38
C ARG A 49 31.48 3.92 -31.07
N CYS A 50 31.70 2.68 -30.66
CA CYS A 50 32.54 2.31 -29.54
C CYS A 50 33.98 2.77 -29.79
N ALA A 51 34.49 3.69 -28.98
CA ALA A 51 35.92 4.03 -28.97
C ALA A 51 36.69 2.97 -28.18
N ALA A 52 37.92 2.66 -28.62
CA ALA A 52 38.77 1.68 -27.97
C ALA A 52 39.09 2.12 -26.52
N GLY A 53 38.55 1.38 -25.54
CA GLY A 53 38.88 1.53 -24.11
C GLY A 53 37.80 2.09 -23.18
N GLY A 54 36.54 2.26 -23.62
CA GLY A 54 35.43 2.70 -22.74
C GLY A 54 34.22 1.77 -22.78
N GLU A 55 33.41 1.78 -21.70
CA GLU A 55 32.14 1.06 -21.60
C GLU A 55 31.15 1.52 -22.67
N CYS A 56 30.61 0.57 -23.47
CA CYS A 56 29.60 0.86 -24.48
C CYS A 56 28.19 0.66 -23.92
N ALA A 57 27.31 1.63 -24.18
CA ALA A 57 25.89 1.48 -23.93
C ALA A 57 25.25 0.57 -24.99
N TYR A 58 24.54 -0.46 -24.53
CA TYR A 58 23.77 -1.36 -25.39
C TYR A 58 22.27 -1.23 -25.06
N GLU A 59 21.46 -1.17 -26.10
CA GLU A 59 20.01 -1.28 -25.99
C GLU A 59 19.62 -2.74 -26.23
N VAL A 60 18.98 -3.36 -25.24
CA VAL A 60 18.46 -4.74 -25.33
C VAL A 60 16.95 -4.67 -25.51
N ARG A 61 16.44 -5.22 -26.61
CA ARG A 61 15.00 -5.35 -26.84
C ARG A 61 14.58 -6.81 -26.72
N LEU A 62 13.65 -7.06 -25.80
CA LEU A 62 13.03 -8.36 -25.57
C LEU A 62 11.64 -8.40 -26.26
N PRO A 63 11.24 -9.55 -26.82
CA PRO A 63 9.90 -9.70 -27.39
C PRO A 63 8.80 -9.64 -26.31
N ALA A 64 7.59 -9.29 -26.73
CA ALA A 64 6.43 -9.21 -25.83
C ALA A 64 6.13 -10.59 -25.21
N LEU A 65 5.97 -10.60 -23.89
CA LEU A 65 5.76 -11.82 -23.12
C LEU A 65 4.26 -12.07 -22.98
N THR A 66 3.75 -13.11 -23.65
CA THR A 66 2.34 -13.50 -23.55
C THR A 66 2.21 -14.59 -22.50
N VAL A 67 1.57 -14.26 -21.38
CA VAL A 67 1.27 -15.24 -20.32
C VAL A 67 -0.11 -15.83 -20.57
N GLN A 68 -0.16 -17.14 -20.79
CA GLN A 68 -1.43 -17.87 -20.93
C GLN A 68 -1.95 -18.23 -19.54
N LEU A 69 -3.09 -17.68 -19.16
CA LEU A 69 -3.76 -18.02 -17.90
C LEU A 69 -4.62 -19.29 -18.07
N PRO A 70 -4.78 -20.12 -17.03
CA PRO A 70 -5.61 -21.33 -17.10
C PRO A 70 -7.08 -20.99 -17.38
N ALA A 71 -7.79 -21.87 -18.11
CA ALA A 71 -9.19 -21.68 -18.49
C ALA A 71 -10.14 -21.47 -17.28
N GLN A 72 -9.79 -22.00 -16.10
CA GLN A 72 -10.55 -21.76 -14.86
C GLN A 72 -10.57 -20.28 -14.41
N TRP A 73 -9.70 -19.42 -14.92
CA TRP A 73 -9.74 -17.97 -14.63
C TRP A 73 -10.97 -17.29 -15.21
N GLY A 74 -11.52 -17.81 -16.32
CA GLY A 74 -12.80 -17.33 -16.88
C GLY A 74 -14.00 -17.56 -15.96
N ARG A 75 -13.96 -18.61 -15.12
CA ARG A 75 -14.99 -18.85 -14.09
C ARG A 75 -14.93 -17.81 -12.97
N LEU A 76 -13.74 -17.28 -12.67
CA LEU A 76 -13.57 -16.22 -11.69
C LEU A 76 -14.23 -14.93 -12.18
N GLU A 77 -14.07 -14.59 -13.47
CA GLU A 77 -14.76 -13.45 -14.07
C GLU A 77 -16.28 -13.59 -14.07
N GLU A 78 -16.80 -14.82 -14.25
CA GLU A 78 -18.23 -15.12 -14.18
C GLU A 78 -18.78 -14.93 -12.76
N VAL A 79 -18.08 -15.45 -11.75
CA VAL A 79 -18.41 -15.22 -10.32
C VAL A 79 -18.32 -13.73 -9.96
N PHE A 80 -17.34 -13.00 -10.49
CA PHE A 80 -17.26 -11.56 -10.28
C PHE A 80 -18.44 -10.80 -10.90
N LYS A 81 -18.93 -11.23 -12.07
CA LYS A 81 -20.14 -10.66 -12.68
C LYS A 81 -21.39 -10.97 -11.86
N GLU A 82 -21.53 -12.18 -11.35
CA GLU A 82 -22.64 -12.56 -10.47
C GLU A 82 -22.66 -11.73 -9.18
N VAL A 83 -21.48 -11.52 -8.55
CA VAL A 83 -21.36 -10.68 -7.35
C VAL A 83 -21.69 -9.20 -7.64
N GLN A 84 -21.31 -8.67 -8.81
CA GLN A 84 -21.69 -7.30 -9.19
C GLN A 84 -23.20 -7.18 -9.45
N ASN A 85 -23.80 -8.17 -10.11
CA ASN A 85 -25.24 -8.21 -10.35
C ASN A 85 -26.01 -8.27 -9.00
N LEU A 86 -25.54 -9.09 -8.06
CA LEU A 86 -26.12 -9.16 -6.72
C LEU A 86 -26.00 -7.82 -5.97
N LYS A 87 -24.86 -7.13 -6.10
CA LYS A 87 -24.67 -5.78 -5.53
C LYS A 87 -25.65 -4.76 -6.12
N GLU A 88 -25.93 -4.84 -7.42
CA GLU A 88 -26.93 -3.98 -8.07
C GLU A 88 -28.33 -4.26 -7.56
N THR A 89 -28.72 -5.53 -7.42
CA THR A 89 -30.00 -5.94 -6.85
C THR A 89 -30.18 -5.43 -5.41
N VAL A 90 -29.16 -5.59 -4.56
CA VAL A 90 -29.19 -5.09 -3.16
C VAL A 90 -29.31 -3.56 -3.12
N ASN A 91 -28.62 -2.84 -4.01
CA ASN A 91 -28.72 -1.39 -4.08
C ASN A 91 -30.09 -0.92 -4.58
N SER A 92 -30.70 -1.64 -5.53
CA SER A 92 -32.06 -1.38 -6.00
C SER A 92 -33.09 -1.58 -4.88
N LEU A 93 -32.98 -2.67 -4.12
CA LEU A 93 -33.83 -2.93 -2.97
C LEU A 93 -33.70 -1.84 -1.89
N LYS A 94 -32.45 -1.44 -1.59
CA LYS A 94 -32.15 -0.35 -0.64
C LYS A 94 -32.80 0.96 -1.07
N LYS A 95 -32.78 1.28 -2.37
CA LYS A 95 -33.40 2.49 -2.92
C LYS A 95 -34.93 2.44 -2.80
N SER A 96 -35.54 1.31 -3.16
CA SER A 96 -36.99 1.09 -3.00
C SER A 96 -37.45 1.26 -1.54
N CYS A 97 -36.67 0.76 -0.59
CA CYS A 97 -36.95 0.90 0.84
C CYS A 97 -36.80 2.35 1.34
N GLN A 98 -35.87 3.13 0.77
CA GLN A 98 -35.73 4.57 1.07
C GLN A 98 -36.87 5.40 0.47
N ASP A 99 -37.34 5.07 -0.73
CA ASP A 99 -38.47 5.75 -1.37
C ASP A 99 -39.78 5.51 -0.61
N CYS A 100 -39.98 4.30 -0.07
CA CYS A 100 -41.10 3.97 0.82
C CYS A 100 -41.10 4.81 2.12
N LYS A 101 -39.91 5.11 2.65
CA LYS A 101 -39.75 5.95 3.85
C LYS A 101 -40.12 7.43 3.59
N LEU A 102 -39.87 7.94 2.39
CA LEU A 102 -40.20 9.31 2.01
C LEU A 102 -41.70 9.51 1.78
N GLN A 103 -42.41 8.49 1.26
CA GLN A 103 -43.88 8.54 1.11
C GLN A 103 -44.64 8.51 2.44
N ALA A 104 -44.06 7.88 3.48
CA ALA A 104 -44.65 7.86 4.82
C ALA A 104 -44.56 9.21 5.54
N ASP A 105 -43.53 10.02 5.26
CA ASP A 105 -43.32 11.32 5.90
C ASP A 105 -44.14 12.46 5.25
N ASP A 106 -44.44 12.38 3.94
CA ASP A 106 -45.22 13.42 3.22
C ASP A 106 -46.72 13.40 3.56
N SER A 107 -47.20 12.34 4.22
CA SER A 107 -48.59 12.20 4.69
C SER A 107 -48.88 12.95 6.01
N ARG A 108 -47.87 13.59 6.62
CA ARG A 108 -48.00 14.31 7.90
C ARG A 108 -47.69 15.81 7.73
N ALA A 109 -48.69 16.58 7.28
CA ALA A 109 -48.70 18.04 7.43
C ALA A 109 -49.84 18.51 8.37
N PRO A 110 -49.67 19.59 9.18
CA PRO A 110 -50.48 19.84 10.36
C PRO A 110 -51.57 20.92 10.15
N GLY A 111 -52.77 20.71 10.69
CA GLY A 111 -53.88 21.66 10.59
C GLY A 111 -54.82 21.67 11.81
N ARG A 112 -54.66 22.70 12.65
CA ARG A 112 -55.58 23.44 13.55
C ARG A 112 -56.65 22.71 14.39
N GLY A 113 -56.67 23.10 15.67
CA GLY A 113 -57.54 22.58 16.71
C GLY A 113 -58.99 23.09 16.73
N GLY A 114 -59.75 22.44 17.60
CA GLY A 114 -61.14 22.70 17.93
C GLY A 114 -61.64 21.60 18.88
N GLN A 115 -62.51 21.95 19.81
CA GLN A 115 -62.72 21.31 21.11
C GLN A 115 -64.14 20.69 21.22
N LEU A 116 -64.30 19.69 22.12
CA LEU A 116 -65.52 19.14 22.79
C LEU A 116 -66.10 17.75 22.40
N SER A 117 -66.03 16.88 23.43
CA SER A 117 -67.05 15.96 24.00
C SER A 117 -67.50 14.66 23.30
N PRO A 118 -67.85 13.58 24.06
CA PRO A 118 -68.06 12.23 23.53
C PRO A 118 -69.53 11.76 23.53
N SER A 119 -69.94 11.02 22.47
CA SER A 119 -70.88 9.88 22.54
C SER A 119 -71.04 9.17 21.18
N PRO A 120 -71.55 7.92 21.15
CA PRO A 120 -70.94 6.84 20.38
C PRO A 120 -71.68 6.48 19.08
N GLY A 121 -70.89 6.01 18.10
CA GLY A 121 -71.38 5.35 16.90
C GLY A 121 -70.23 4.67 16.16
N ALA A 122 -70.07 3.36 16.39
CA ALA A 122 -69.37 2.45 15.47
C ALA A 122 -70.32 2.15 14.28
N PRO A 123 -69.85 1.67 13.10
CA PRO A 123 -68.65 0.85 12.84
C PRO A 123 -67.70 1.46 11.79
N GLY A 124 -66.40 1.20 11.77
CA GLY A 124 -65.70 0.00 12.24
C GLY A 124 -65.52 -1.06 11.14
N GLU A 125 -65.40 -0.69 9.86
CA GLU A 125 -65.13 -1.68 8.79
C GLU A 125 -64.10 -1.25 7.72
N ALA A 126 -63.64 0.00 7.68
CA ALA A 126 -62.68 0.45 6.65
C ALA A 126 -61.19 0.44 7.10
N GLU A 127 -60.91 0.51 8.40
CA GLU A 127 -59.54 0.48 8.94
C GLU A 127 -58.99 -0.94 9.14
N ASP A 128 -59.85 -1.93 9.43
CA ASP A 128 -59.43 -3.32 9.67
C ASP A 128 -58.90 -3.99 8.38
N GLY A 129 -59.41 -3.60 7.21
CA GLY A 129 -58.94 -4.11 5.91
C GLY A 129 -57.50 -3.71 5.60
N ARG A 130 -57.14 -2.44 5.81
CA ARG A 130 -55.78 -1.93 5.54
C ARG A 130 -54.75 -2.45 6.53
N VAL A 131 -55.15 -2.64 7.79
CA VAL A 131 -54.26 -3.22 8.81
C VAL A 131 -53.97 -4.69 8.49
N ARG A 132 -54.97 -5.48 8.11
CA ARG A 132 -54.78 -6.87 7.68
C ARG A 132 -53.96 -7.02 6.40
N GLU A 133 -54.12 -6.08 5.47
CA GLU A 133 -53.34 -6.05 4.23
C GLU A 133 -51.86 -5.74 4.50
N LEU A 134 -51.58 -4.76 5.36
CA LEU A 134 -50.22 -4.44 5.82
C LEU A 134 -49.60 -5.60 6.63
N GLU A 135 -50.36 -6.27 7.48
CA GLU A 135 -49.89 -7.45 8.21
C GLU A 135 -49.56 -8.60 7.25
N SER A 136 -50.36 -8.78 6.20
CA SER A 136 -50.08 -9.76 5.14
C SER A 136 -48.78 -9.44 4.39
N GLU A 137 -48.55 -8.17 4.03
CA GLU A 137 -47.32 -7.74 3.37
C GLU A 137 -46.07 -7.86 4.25
N VAL A 138 -46.17 -7.51 5.54
CA VAL A 138 -45.06 -7.66 6.50
C VAL A 138 -44.72 -9.12 6.71
N ASN A 139 -45.73 -9.99 6.81
CA ASN A 139 -45.51 -11.44 6.95
C ASN A 139 -44.88 -12.03 5.68
N LYS A 140 -45.26 -11.56 4.50
CA LYS A 140 -44.64 -11.95 3.24
C LYS A 140 -43.18 -11.50 3.15
N LEU A 141 -42.89 -10.24 3.47
CA LEU A 141 -41.52 -9.72 3.53
C LEU A 141 -40.65 -10.45 4.55
N SER A 142 -41.23 -10.84 5.68
CA SER A 142 -40.54 -11.65 6.69
C SER A 142 -40.19 -13.06 6.19
N ALA A 143 -41.04 -13.65 5.35
CA ALA A 143 -40.77 -14.94 4.72
C ALA A 143 -39.66 -14.80 3.67
N ASP A 144 -39.76 -13.79 2.78
CA ASP A 144 -38.77 -13.53 1.73
C ASP A 144 -37.37 -13.23 2.31
N LEU A 145 -37.30 -12.50 3.44
CA LEU A 145 -36.04 -12.23 4.13
C LEU A 145 -35.43 -13.49 4.76
N LYS A 146 -36.28 -14.40 5.24
CA LYS A 146 -35.83 -15.67 5.80
C LYS A 146 -35.28 -16.58 4.72
N ASP A 147 -35.95 -16.66 3.57
CA ASP A 147 -35.50 -17.44 2.42
C ASP A 147 -34.17 -16.89 1.87
N ALA A 148 -34.04 -15.56 1.74
CA ALA A 148 -32.79 -14.92 1.33
C ALA A 148 -31.64 -15.18 2.31
N LYS A 149 -31.92 -15.27 3.62
CA LYS A 149 -30.92 -15.62 4.62
C LYS A 149 -30.46 -17.08 4.47
N GLU A 150 -31.40 -18.00 4.26
CA GLU A 150 -31.07 -19.41 4.03
C GLU A 150 -30.24 -19.60 2.75
N GLU A 151 -30.54 -18.84 1.68
CA GLU A 151 -29.69 -18.82 0.47
C GLU A 151 -28.28 -18.29 0.73
N ILE A 152 -28.14 -17.22 1.52
CA ILE A 152 -26.83 -16.68 1.92
C ILE A 152 -26.04 -17.72 2.73
N ASP A 153 -26.68 -18.42 3.66
CA ASP A 153 -26.03 -19.43 4.49
C ASP A 153 -25.57 -20.64 3.63
N VAL A 154 -26.37 -21.05 2.63
CA VAL A 154 -25.97 -22.08 1.65
C VAL A 154 -24.80 -21.63 0.78
N LEU A 155 -24.81 -20.38 0.31
CA LEU A 155 -23.71 -19.81 -0.46
C LEU A 155 -22.43 -19.66 0.38
N HIS A 156 -22.55 -19.31 1.66
CA HIS A 156 -21.43 -19.24 2.58
C HIS A 156 -20.80 -20.62 2.78
N GLY A 157 -21.61 -21.66 2.99
CA GLY A 157 -21.12 -23.04 3.08
C GLY A 157 -20.42 -23.51 1.80
N ARG A 158 -20.96 -23.19 0.62
CA ARG A 158 -20.31 -23.49 -0.67
C ARG A 158 -18.99 -22.73 -0.85
N LEU A 159 -18.89 -21.49 -0.35
CA LEU A 159 -17.67 -20.68 -0.38
C LEU A 159 -16.60 -21.25 0.55
N GLU A 160 -16.99 -21.73 1.74
CA GLU A 160 -16.10 -22.42 2.67
C GLU A 160 -15.59 -23.74 2.10
N GLU A 161 -16.45 -24.51 1.41
CA GLU A 161 -16.10 -25.75 0.70
C GLU A 161 -15.13 -25.48 -0.46
N LEU A 162 -15.34 -24.40 -1.23
CA LEU A 162 -14.41 -23.92 -2.26
C LEU A 162 -13.07 -23.43 -1.69
N SER A 163 -13.06 -22.92 -0.44
CA SER A 163 -11.83 -22.47 0.23
C SER A 163 -10.92 -23.62 0.66
N LEU A 164 -11.50 -24.77 1.04
CA LEU A 164 -10.75 -25.93 1.52
C LEU A 164 -10.17 -26.79 0.39
N VAL A 165 -10.79 -26.82 -0.80
CA VAL A 165 -10.35 -27.69 -1.91
C VAL A 165 -9.34 -27.01 -2.86
N ASN A 166 -9.11 -25.69 -2.74
CA ASN A 166 -8.26 -24.95 -3.70
C ASN A 166 -6.92 -24.44 -3.14
N MET A 167 -6.72 -24.38 -1.82
CA MET A 167 -5.45 -23.88 -1.25
C MET A 167 -4.29 -24.87 -1.49
N ASN A 168 -4.50 -26.17 -1.28
CA ASN A 168 -3.45 -27.19 -1.46
C ASN A 168 -3.03 -27.36 -2.93
N ASN A 169 -3.96 -27.20 -3.88
CA ASN A 169 -3.64 -27.33 -5.31
C ASN A 169 -2.92 -26.08 -5.84
N ILE A 170 -3.25 -24.89 -5.33
CA ILE A 170 -2.54 -23.65 -5.64
C ILE A 170 -1.15 -23.66 -5.01
N GLU A 171 -1.01 -24.08 -3.76
CA GLU A 171 0.28 -24.18 -3.08
C GLU A 171 1.20 -25.17 -3.81
N ASN A 172 0.71 -26.36 -4.15
CA ASN A 172 1.48 -27.33 -4.95
C ASN A 172 1.80 -26.82 -6.37
N TYR A 173 0.91 -26.05 -7.00
CA TYR A 173 1.17 -25.45 -8.32
C TYR A 173 2.21 -24.32 -8.23
N VAL A 174 2.11 -23.46 -7.22
CA VAL A 174 3.05 -22.37 -6.95
C VAL A 174 4.41 -22.96 -6.61
N ASP A 175 4.49 -23.97 -5.73
CA ASP A 175 5.73 -24.65 -5.38
C ASP A 175 6.35 -25.36 -6.57
N SER A 176 5.54 -26.03 -7.41
CA SER A 176 6.01 -26.63 -8.66
C SER A 176 6.57 -25.59 -9.63
N LYS A 177 5.93 -24.42 -9.77
CA LYS A 177 6.41 -23.33 -10.63
C LYS A 177 7.64 -22.64 -10.06
N VAL A 178 7.72 -22.45 -8.74
CA VAL A 178 8.89 -21.90 -8.05
C VAL A 178 10.08 -22.84 -8.16
N ALA A 179 9.88 -24.16 -8.02
CA ALA A 179 10.92 -25.16 -8.23
C ALA A 179 11.43 -25.15 -9.68
N ASN A 180 10.53 -25.02 -10.65
CA ASN A 180 10.90 -24.95 -12.07
C ASN A 180 11.65 -23.65 -12.41
N LEU A 181 11.22 -22.50 -11.88
CA LEU A 181 11.93 -21.23 -11.99
C LEU A 181 13.31 -21.27 -11.33
N THR A 182 13.42 -21.89 -10.15
CA THR A 182 14.69 -22.07 -9.44
C THR A 182 15.65 -22.95 -10.25
N SER A 183 15.13 -24.00 -10.90
CA SER A 183 15.90 -24.85 -11.82
C SER A 183 16.41 -24.07 -13.04
N VAL A 184 15.56 -23.24 -13.65
CA VAL A 184 15.94 -22.38 -14.77
C VAL A 184 17.02 -21.36 -14.36
N VAL A 185 16.87 -20.72 -13.19
CA VAL A 185 17.85 -19.77 -12.65
C VAL A 185 19.19 -20.46 -12.37
N ASN A 186 19.19 -21.64 -11.74
CA ASN A 186 20.42 -22.39 -11.46
C ASN A 186 21.10 -22.89 -12.76
N SER A 187 20.31 -23.23 -13.78
CA SER A 187 20.82 -23.59 -15.11
C SER A 187 21.45 -22.38 -15.83
N LEU A 188 20.86 -21.20 -15.67
CA LEU A 188 21.42 -19.93 -16.17
C LEU A 188 22.72 -19.56 -15.42
N ASP A 189 22.74 -19.68 -14.10
CA ASP A 189 23.93 -19.43 -13.26
C ASP A 189 25.10 -20.37 -13.62
N GLY A 190 24.81 -21.66 -13.82
CA GLY A 190 25.78 -22.65 -14.28
C GLY A 190 26.30 -22.40 -15.70
N LYS A 191 25.49 -21.83 -16.59
CA LYS A 191 25.89 -21.47 -17.97
C LYS A 191 26.63 -20.14 -18.05
N CYS A 192 26.31 -19.20 -17.16
CA CYS A 192 27.04 -17.95 -16.99
C CYS A 192 28.37 -18.12 -16.22
N SER A 193 28.67 -19.30 -15.68
CA SER A 193 29.94 -19.65 -15.03
C SER A 193 31.09 -20.04 -15.98
N SER A 194 30.91 -19.93 -17.30
CA SER A 194 32.05 -20.07 -18.21
C SER A 194 33.02 -18.89 -18.00
N LYS A 195 34.22 -19.20 -17.53
CA LYS A 195 35.29 -18.22 -17.30
C LYS A 195 35.50 -17.39 -18.57
N CYS A 196 35.13 -16.11 -18.53
CA CYS A 196 35.52 -15.16 -19.57
C CYS A 196 37.05 -15.06 -19.62
N PRO A 197 37.69 -15.19 -20.80
CA PRO A 197 39.12 -15.10 -20.94
C PRO A 197 39.54 -13.61 -20.97
N SER A 198 39.56 -12.99 -19.79
CA SER A 198 40.29 -11.74 -19.55
C SER A 198 40.61 -11.61 -18.07
N GLN A 199 41.43 -12.55 -17.57
CA GLN A 199 42.17 -12.34 -16.32
C GLN A 199 43.65 -12.33 -16.63
N GLU A 200 44.14 -11.19 -17.09
CA GLU A 200 45.45 -10.74 -16.63
C GLU A 200 45.27 -10.12 -15.25
N HIS A 201 46.11 -10.59 -14.33
CA HIS A 201 46.15 -10.21 -12.94
C HIS A 201 46.17 -8.70 -12.73
N THR A 202 45.03 -8.15 -12.32
CA THR A 202 45.03 -6.99 -11.43
C THR A 202 44.27 -7.41 -10.18
N GLN A 203 44.96 -7.41 -9.04
CA GLN A 203 44.35 -7.65 -7.73
C GLN A 203 43.40 -6.48 -7.40
N SER A 204 42.21 -6.46 -8.00
CA SER A 204 41.12 -5.63 -7.50
C SER A 204 40.51 -6.34 -6.30
N ARG A 205 40.64 -5.73 -5.11
CA ARG A 205 39.80 -6.05 -3.94
C ARG A 205 38.35 -6.19 -4.42
N PRO A 206 37.59 -7.20 -3.95
CA PRO A 206 36.18 -7.28 -4.32
C PRO A 206 35.52 -5.99 -3.85
N VAL A 207 35.06 -5.17 -4.80
CA VAL A 207 34.20 -4.04 -4.48
C VAL A 207 32.87 -4.68 -4.09
N GLN A 208 32.74 -5.08 -2.83
CA GLN A 208 31.44 -5.30 -2.24
C GLN A 208 30.71 -3.97 -2.38
N HIS A 209 29.79 -3.90 -3.32
CA HIS A 209 28.90 -2.77 -3.46
C HIS A 209 28.00 -2.77 -2.22
N LEU A 210 28.47 -2.14 -1.12
CA LEU A 210 27.74 -2.09 0.14
C LEU A 210 26.42 -1.37 -0.12
N ILE A 211 25.33 -2.13 -0.11
CA ILE A 211 23.98 -1.60 -0.23
C ILE A 211 23.57 -1.11 1.15
N TYR A 212 23.64 0.20 1.38
CA TYR A 212 23.15 0.82 2.61
C TYR A 212 21.63 0.94 2.53
N LYS A 213 20.91 0.23 3.40
CA LYS A 213 19.45 0.16 3.39
C LYS A 213 18.79 1.33 4.10
N ASP A 214 19.47 1.90 5.08
CA ASP A 214 18.99 3.00 5.91
C ASP A 214 20.17 3.77 6.54
N CYS A 215 19.89 4.83 7.30
CA CYS A 215 20.91 5.65 7.96
C CYS A 215 21.76 4.90 9.00
N SER A 216 21.25 3.81 9.59
CA SER A 216 21.97 3.04 10.59
C SER A 216 23.12 2.23 9.97
N ASP A 217 22.99 1.83 8.70
CA ASP A 217 24.07 1.15 7.98
C ASP A 217 25.23 2.13 7.73
N TYR A 218 24.94 3.40 7.38
CA TYR A 218 25.94 4.46 7.28
C TYR A 218 26.61 4.76 8.63
N TYR A 219 25.82 4.75 9.71
CA TYR A 219 26.37 4.93 11.05
C TYR A 219 27.32 3.78 11.42
N THR A 220 26.99 2.54 11.08
CA THR A 220 27.83 1.37 11.41
C THR A 220 29.20 1.43 10.74
N ILE A 221 29.32 2.03 9.56
CA ILE A 221 30.60 2.22 8.86
C ILE A 221 31.36 3.51 9.26
N GLY A 222 30.94 4.18 10.33
CA GLY A 222 31.65 5.34 10.88
C GLY A 222 31.22 6.71 10.33
N LYS A 223 30.13 6.80 9.54
CA LYS A 223 29.59 8.12 9.15
C LYS A 223 28.85 8.75 10.33
N ARG A 224 29.15 10.03 10.61
CA ARG A 224 28.66 10.75 11.80
C ARG A 224 28.07 12.13 11.49
N SER A 225 28.14 12.61 10.24
CA SER A 225 27.57 13.88 9.82
C SER A 225 26.07 13.75 9.59
N SER A 226 25.28 14.64 10.19
CA SER A 226 23.85 14.74 9.91
C SER A 226 23.63 15.45 8.56
N GLU A 227 23.30 14.69 7.53
CA GLU A 227 23.13 15.21 6.16
C GLU A 227 22.25 14.27 5.31
N THR A 228 22.17 14.56 4.01
CA THR A 228 21.45 13.73 3.05
C THR A 228 22.32 12.55 2.60
N TYR A 229 21.78 11.34 2.70
CA TYR A 229 22.41 10.11 2.23
C TYR A 229 21.51 9.40 1.22
N ARG A 230 22.12 8.60 0.33
CA ARG A 230 21.39 7.75 -0.61
C ARG A 230 21.25 6.34 -0.04
N VAL A 231 20.02 5.85 0.09
CA VAL A 231 19.72 4.51 0.64
C VAL A 231 19.01 3.64 -0.39
N THR A 232 19.14 2.32 -0.23
CA THR A 232 18.49 1.30 -1.06
C THR A 232 17.89 0.22 -0.14
N PRO A 233 16.70 0.46 0.44
CA PRO A 233 16.11 -0.47 1.41
C PRO A 233 15.76 -1.84 0.83
N ASP A 234 15.38 -1.88 -0.45
CA ASP A 234 15.06 -3.08 -1.23
C ASP A 234 15.87 -3.04 -2.54
N PRO A 235 16.80 -3.99 -2.78
CA PRO A 235 17.62 -4.03 -4.00
C PRO A 235 16.83 -4.17 -5.30
N LYS A 236 15.58 -4.61 -5.26
CA LYS A 236 14.69 -4.70 -6.43
C LYS A 236 14.08 -3.35 -6.80
N ASN A 237 14.12 -2.38 -5.90
CA ASN A 237 13.59 -1.03 -6.08
C ASN A 237 14.73 -0.01 -6.24
N SER A 238 14.39 1.21 -6.66
CA SER A 238 15.37 2.28 -6.84
C SER A 238 15.89 2.84 -5.51
N SER A 239 17.13 3.31 -5.54
CA SER A 239 17.71 4.10 -4.46
C SER A 239 17.05 5.48 -4.37
N PHE A 240 17.00 6.04 -3.17
CA PHE A 240 16.50 7.40 -2.95
C PHE A 240 17.24 8.10 -1.82
N GLU A 241 17.10 9.43 -1.77
CA GLU A 241 17.72 10.27 -0.76
C GLU A 241 16.86 10.35 0.52
N VAL A 242 17.55 10.32 1.67
CA VAL A 242 16.97 10.51 3.00
C VAL A 242 17.84 11.47 3.80
N PHE A 243 17.25 12.20 4.75
CA PHE A 243 18.03 12.92 5.74
C PHE A 243 18.35 11.99 6.91
N CYS A 244 19.63 11.86 7.24
CA CYS A 244 20.08 11.08 8.37
C CYS A 244 20.44 11.99 9.54
N ASP A 245 19.80 11.76 10.69
CA ASP A 245 20.19 12.37 11.95
C ASP A 245 21.19 11.41 12.64
N MET A 246 22.46 11.83 12.63
CA MET A 246 23.59 11.04 13.12
C MET A 246 24.04 11.46 14.53
N GLU A 247 23.31 12.39 15.16
CA GLU A 247 23.70 13.00 16.43
C GLU A 247 22.69 12.65 17.54
N THR A 248 21.40 12.75 17.26
CA THR A 248 20.35 12.58 18.26
C THR A 248 20.35 11.16 18.83
N MET A 249 20.52 11.03 20.15
CA MET A 249 20.44 9.75 20.88
C MET A 249 21.22 8.58 20.23
N GLY A 250 22.48 8.84 19.91
CA GLY A 250 23.38 7.85 19.30
C GLY A 250 23.25 7.72 17.79
N GLY A 251 22.48 8.60 17.13
CA GLY A 251 22.43 8.69 15.68
C GLY A 251 21.86 7.47 14.95
N GLY A 252 22.15 7.37 13.66
CA GLY A 252 21.64 6.30 12.79
C GLY A 252 20.15 6.41 12.51
N TRP A 253 19.56 7.59 12.71
CA TRP A 253 18.13 7.82 12.49
C TRP A 253 17.86 8.23 11.05
N THR A 254 16.86 7.62 10.44
CA THR A 254 16.32 8.02 9.14
C THR A 254 15.10 8.91 9.37
N VAL A 255 15.17 10.18 8.98
CA VAL A 255 14.07 11.13 9.18
C VAL A 255 13.01 10.94 8.09
N LEU A 256 11.75 10.77 8.49
CA LEU A 256 10.60 10.55 7.61
C LEU A 256 9.79 11.83 7.37
N GLN A 257 9.74 12.68 8.38
CA GLN A 257 8.99 13.92 8.38
C GLN A 257 9.70 14.94 9.27
N ALA A 258 9.69 16.21 8.83
CA ALA A 258 10.14 17.32 9.65
C ALA A 258 9.27 18.56 9.43
N ARG A 259 8.92 19.24 10.53
CA ARG A 259 8.24 20.55 10.62
C ARG A 259 9.10 21.45 11.52
N LEU A 260 9.33 22.68 11.08
CA LEU A 260 10.27 23.60 11.71
C LEU A 260 9.81 25.06 11.67
N ASP A 261 9.29 25.51 10.52
CA ASP A 261 9.11 26.94 10.23
C ASP A 261 7.90 27.28 9.35
N GLY A 262 7.18 26.28 8.83
CA GLY A 262 6.05 26.48 7.93
C GLY A 262 6.44 26.84 6.49
N SER A 263 7.71 26.67 6.10
CA SER A 263 8.18 26.94 4.73
C SER A 263 7.58 26.00 3.67
N THR A 264 7.08 24.83 4.07
CA THR A 264 6.48 23.86 3.17
C THR A 264 5.00 23.66 3.46
N ASN A 265 4.18 23.65 2.40
CA ASN A 265 2.76 23.34 2.50
C ASN A 265 2.53 21.81 2.56
N PHE A 266 1.85 21.35 3.62
CA PHE A 266 1.47 19.94 3.86
C PHE A 266 0.01 19.63 3.50
N THR A 267 -0.79 20.63 3.09
CA THR A 267 -2.09 20.41 2.44
C THR A 267 -1.86 19.96 1.00
N ARG A 268 -1.72 18.65 0.83
CA ARG A 268 -1.25 18.01 -0.41
C ARG A 268 -2.12 16.81 -0.78
N THR A 269 -2.06 16.41 -2.04
CA THR A 269 -2.85 15.32 -2.60
C THR A 269 -2.33 13.94 -2.19
N TRP A 270 -3.09 12.88 -2.47
CA TRP A 270 -2.66 11.49 -2.30
C TRP A 270 -1.35 11.22 -3.04
N GLN A 271 -1.26 11.69 -4.29
CA GLN A 271 -0.10 11.48 -5.13
C GLN A 271 1.15 12.15 -4.55
N ASP A 272 1.01 13.38 -4.02
CA ASP A 272 2.12 14.09 -3.37
C ASP A 272 2.60 13.34 -2.11
N TYR A 273 1.67 12.87 -1.26
CA TYR A 273 2.01 12.09 -0.07
C TYR A 273 2.62 10.73 -0.40
N LYS A 274 2.23 10.12 -1.52
CA LYS A 274 2.81 8.88 -2.05
C LYS A 274 4.28 9.07 -2.43
N VAL A 275 4.61 10.07 -3.24
CA VAL A 275 5.98 10.30 -3.76
C VAL A 275 6.88 11.06 -2.79
N GLY A 276 6.31 11.89 -1.92
CA GLY A 276 7.01 12.78 -0.99
C GLY A 276 7.18 14.20 -1.54
N PHE A 277 7.37 15.16 -0.65
CA PHE A 277 7.50 16.58 -0.98
C PHE A 277 8.31 17.35 0.07
N GLY A 278 8.75 18.56 -0.28
CA GLY A 278 9.50 19.45 0.61
C GLY A 278 11.01 19.34 0.43
N ASN A 279 11.75 19.88 1.39
CA ASN A 279 13.21 19.92 1.40
C ASN A 279 13.75 19.05 2.53
N LEU A 280 14.52 18.00 2.18
CA LEU A 280 15.09 17.04 3.13
C LEU A 280 15.95 17.68 4.23
N ARG A 281 16.48 18.90 4.02
CA ARG A 281 17.28 19.65 5.00
C ARG A 281 16.46 20.64 5.83
N ARG A 282 15.17 20.79 5.54
CA ARG A 282 14.23 21.68 6.26
C ARG A 282 12.93 20.92 6.57
N GLU A 283 11.82 21.31 5.94
CA GLU A 283 10.51 20.68 6.10
C GLU A 283 10.18 19.76 4.94
N PHE A 284 9.77 18.53 5.24
CA PHE A 284 9.42 17.55 4.21
C PHE A 284 8.53 16.43 4.74
N TRP A 285 7.91 15.72 3.80
CA TRP A 285 7.37 14.38 3.96
C TRP A 285 8.09 13.45 2.99
N LEU A 286 8.71 12.38 3.48
CA LEU A 286 9.60 11.53 2.67
C LEU A 286 8.88 10.88 1.48
N GLY A 287 7.61 10.52 1.66
CA GLY A 287 6.79 9.80 0.70
C GLY A 287 6.39 8.42 1.22
N ASN A 288 5.11 8.09 1.13
CA ASN A 288 4.56 6.86 1.71
C ASN A 288 5.14 5.59 1.08
N ASP A 289 5.43 5.58 -0.22
CA ASP A 289 6.09 4.44 -0.87
C ASP A 289 7.50 4.21 -0.28
N LYS A 290 8.27 5.29 -0.06
CA LYS A 290 9.62 5.21 0.52
C LYS A 290 9.58 4.77 1.98
N ILE A 291 8.62 5.28 2.75
CA ILE A 291 8.41 4.88 4.15
C ILE A 291 8.03 3.39 4.23
N HIS A 292 7.16 2.91 3.33
CA HIS A 292 6.84 1.48 3.22
C HIS A 292 8.10 0.65 2.95
N LEU A 293 8.92 1.03 1.97
CA LEU A 293 10.15 0.30 1.64
C LEU A 293 11.13 0.24 2.81
N LEU A 294 11.31 1.34 3.54
CA LEU A 294 12.17 1.39 4.74
C LEU A 294 11.65 0.47 5.84
N THR A 295 10.35 0.57 6.17
CA THR A 295 9.75 -0.19 7.27
C THR A 295 9.49 -1.66 6.95
N LYS A 296 9.42 -2.03 5.68
CA LYS A 296 9.40 -3.44 5.23
C LYS A 296 10.77 -4.12 5.35
N SER A 297 11.86 -3.35 5.26
CA SER A 297 13.21 -3.91 5.15
C SER A 297 13.72 -4.54 6.44
N LYS A 298 13.37 -3.97 7.60
CA LYS A 298 13.78 -4.40 8.95
C LYS A 298 12.69 -4.02 9.96
N ASP A 299 12.71 -4.63 11.13
CA ASP A 299 11.89 -4.17 12.26
C ASP A 299 12.38 -2.79 12.73
N MET A 300 11.56 -1.77 12.56
CA MET A 300 11.89 -0.39 12.87
C MET A 300 11.21 0.07 14.17
N ILE A 301 11.91 0.90 14.94
CA ILE A 301 11.33 1.75 15.99
C ILE A 301 11.04 3.14 15.41
N LEU A 302 10.00 3.79 15.90
CA LEU A 302 9.67 5.18 15.58
C LEU A 302 9.97 6.07 16.77
N ARG A 303 10.66 7.18 16.53
CA ARG A 303 10.81 8.29 17.46
C ARG A 303 10.16 9.54 16.87
N ILE A 304 9.43 10.26 17.71
CA ILE A 304 8.83 11.55 17.39
C ILE A 304 9.33 12.56 18.40
N ASP A 305 10.06 13.57 17.93
CA ASP A 305 10.48 14.71 18.74
C ASP A 305 9.56 15.90 18.46
N LEU A 306 9.11 16.57 19.52
CA LEU A 306 8.11 17.63 19.47
C LEU A 306 8.58 18.82 20.32
N GLU A 307 8.33 20.04 19.84
CA GLU A 307 8.61 21.28 20.55
C GLU A 307 7.45 22.26 20.42
N ASP A 308 7.07 22.93 21.51
CA ASP A 308 6.11 24.05 21.47
C ASP A 308 6.80 25.43 21.40
N PHE A 309 6.01 26.48 21.20
CA PHE A 309 6.53 27.85 21.12
C PHE A 309 7.07 28.40 22.45
N ASN A 310 6.83 27.71 23.58
CA ASN A 310 7.42 28.07 24.88
C ASN A 310 8.77 27.37 25.11
N GLY A 311 9.23 26.54 24.15
CA GLY A 311 10.49 25.80 24.23
C GLY A 311 10.40 24.48 24.98
N VAL A 312 9.19 24.00 25.31
CA VAL A 312 9.00 22.68 25.92
C VAL A 312 9.25 21.61 24.86
N LYS A 313 10.21 20.72 25.12
CA LYS A 313 10.57 19.61 24.22
C LYS A 313 10.20 18.28 24.87
N LEU A 314 9.39 17.48 24.18
CA LEU A 314 9.02 16.13 24.61
C LEU A 314 9.19 15.16 23.45
N TYR A 315 9.23 13.87 23.75
CA TYR A 315 9.35 12.84 22.72
C TYR A 315 8.38 11.68 22.96
N ALA A 316 8.03 11.01 21.88
CA ALA A 316 7.32 9.73 21.86
C ALA A 316 8.18 8.69 21.14
N LEU A 317 8.20 7.47 21.66
CA LEU A 317 8.92 6.33 21.11
C LEU A 317 7.96 5.15 21.00
N TYR A 318 7.93 4.51 19.84
CA TYR A 318 7.17 3.29 19.59
C TYR A 318 8.14 2.19 19.20
N ASP A 319 8.06 1.06 19.88
CA ASP A 319 9.03 -0.04 19.73
C ASP A 319 8.81 -0.92 18.48
N GLN A 320 7.77 -0.60 17.70
CA GLN A 320 7.50 -1.09 16.35
C GLN A 320 6.88 0.04 15.53
N PHE A 321 7.25 0.11 14.25
CA PHE A 321 6.65 1.03 13.29
C PHE A 321 6.70 0.42 11.89
N TYR A 322 5.52 0.25 11.30
CA TYR A 322 5.36 -0.29 9.97
C TYR A 322 4.29 0.48 9.21
N VAL A 323 4.54 0.72 7.93
CA VAL A 323 3.58 1.33 7.00
C VAL A 323 3.37 0.35 5.86
N ALA A 324 2.12 -0.05 5.63
CA ALA A 324 1.79 -0.98 4.54
C ALA A 324 1.96 -0.34 3.15
N ASN A 325 1.81 -1.12 2.09
CA ASN A 325 1.85 -0.60 0.72
C ASN A 325 0.58 0.19 0.35
N GLU A 326 0.55 0.77 -0.85
CA GLU A 326 -0.59 1.54 -1.34
C GLU A 326 -1.88 0.72 -1.46
N PHE A 327 -1.78 -0.56 -1.84
CA PHE A 327 -2.94 -1.45 -1.94
C PHE A 327 -3.66 -1.57 -0.59
N LEU A 328 -2.89 -1.61 0.50
CA LEU A 328 -3.39 -1.56 1.88
C LEU A 328 -3.48 -0.13 2.43
N LYS A 329 -3.55 0.88 1.54
CA LYS A 329 -3.77 2.30 1.84
C LYS A 329 -2.78 2.87 2.87
N TYR A 330 -1.53 2.40 2.81
CA TYR A 330 -0.46 2.78 3.73
C TYR A 330 -0.85 2.63 5.20
N ARG A 331 -1.63 1.59 5.54
CA ARG A 331 -2.07 1.31 6.91
C ARG A 331 -0.90 1.40 7.91
N LEU A 332 -1.09 2.18 8.97
CA LEU A 332 -0.12 2.30 10.06
C LEU A 332 -0.16 1.06 10.95
N HIS A 333 1.00 0.63 11.42
CA HIS A 333 1.13 -0.25 12.57
C HIS A 333 2.19 0.28 13.53
N ILE A 334 1.85 0.43 14.80
CA ILE A 334 2.76 0.87 15.87
C ILE A 334 2.74 -0.09 17.05
N GLY A 335 3.89 -0.18 17.73
CA GLY A 335 4.08 -1.03 18.89
C GLY A 335 3.80 -0.33 20.22
N ASN A 336 4.47 -0.82 21.26
CA ASN A 336 4.37 -0.29 22.61
C ASN A 336 4.99 1.11 22.70
N TYR A 337 4.29 2.00 23.40
CA TYR A 337 4.71 3.37 23.64
C TYR A 337 5.70 3.47 24.81
N ASN A 338 6.65 4.39 24.68
CA ASN A 338 7.45 4.95 25.75
C ASN A 338 7.76 6.43 25.43
N GLY A 339 7.97 7.28 26.44
CA GLY A 339 8.37 8.67 26.25
C GLY A 339 7.66 9.65 27.15
N THR A 340 7.94 10.93 26.94
CA THR A 340 7.47 12.03 27.80
C THR A 340 6.32 12.84 27.19
N ALA A 341 6.00 12.65 25.90
CA ALA A 341 4.94 13.40 25.21
C ALA A 341 3.52 12.86 25.45
N GLY A 342 3.39 11.69 26.07
CA GLY A 342 2.16 10.90 26.16
C GLY A 342 1.81 10.21 24.83
N ASP A 343 1.03 9.14 24.91
CA ASP A 343 0.64 8.34 23.75
C ASP A 343 -0.56 8.93 23.01
N ALA A 344 -0.31 9.85 22.08
CA ALA A 344 -1.38 10.41 21.26
C ALA A 344 -1.72 9.55 20.03
N LEU A 345 -0.86 8.63 19.61
CA LEU A 345 -1.19 7.72 18.50
C LEU A 345 -2.16 6.62 18.95
N HIS A 346 -2.11 6.21 20.21
CA HIS A 346 -3.07 5.28 20.81
C HIS A 346 -3.80 5.94 21.99
N PHE A 347 -4.48 7.06 21.74
CA PHE A 347 -5.09 7.87 22.80
C PHE A 347 -6.32 7.21 23.45
N SER A 348 -7.23 6.65 22.65
CA SER A 348 -8.39 5.92 23.16
C SER A 348 -9.01 5.00 22.08
N LYS A 349 -10.02 4.20 22.45
CA LYS A 349 -10.75 3.33 21.51
C LYS A 349 -11.30 4.07 20.29
N HIS A 350 -11.65 5.35 20.43
CA HIS A 350 -12.26 6.18 19.38
C HIS A 350 -11.28 7.13 18.70
N TYR A 351 -10.10 7.33 19.28
CA TYR A 351 -9.04 8.16 18.73
C TYR A 351 -7.74 7.36 18.77
N ASN A 352 -7.65 6.39 17.86
CA ASN A 352 -6.50 5.53 17.71
C ASN A 352 -6.03 5.53 16.25
N HIS A 353 -4.78 5.92 16.04
CA HIS A 353 -4.13 5.96 14.74
C HIS A 353 -3.56 4.59 14.31
N ASP A 354 -3.33 3.68 15.25
CA ASP A 354 -2.87 2.32 14.94
C ASP A 354 -3.91 1.57 14.08
N LEU A 355 -3.41 0.82 13.11
CA LEU A 355 -4.19 0.07 12.12
C LEU A 355 -5.11 0.94 11.24
N LYS A 356 -4.95 2.27 11.25
CA LYS A 356 -5.74 3.17 10.39
C LYS A 356 -5.10 3.37 9.04
N PHE A 357 -5.96 3.59 8.05
CA PHE A 357 -5.55 3.90 6.70
C PHE A 357 -5.14 5.36 6.59
N PHE A 358 -4.22 5.63 5.67
CA PHE A 358 -3.84 6.99 5.36
C PHE A 358 -4.97 7.66 4.57
N THR A 359 -5.22 8.93 4.85
CA THR A 359 -6.27 9.73 4.21
C THR A 359 -5.72 11.11 3.88
N THR A 360 -6.06 11.63 2.70
CA THR A 360 -5.67 12.96 2.20
C THR A 360 -6.92 13.76 1.79
N PRO A 361 -6.82 15.08 1.58
CA PRO A 361 -7.97 15.91 1.18
C PRO A 361 -8.75 15.40 -0.04
N ASP A 362 -8.06 14.77 -0.98
CA ASP A 362 -8.57 14.23 -2.24
C ASP A 362 -8.89 12.72 -2.20
N ARG A 363 -8.53 12.02 -1.11
CA ARG A 363 -8.76 10.57 -0.99
C ARG A 363 -9.12 10.18 0.44
N ASP A 364 -10.40 9.89 0.63
CA ASP A 364 -10.97 9.47 1.91
C ASP A 364 -10.83 7.97 2.14
N ASN A 365 -10.10 7.59 3.19
CA ASN A 365 -10.03 6.22 3.70
C ASN A 365 -10.24 6.17 5.23
N ASP A 366 -10.73 7.26 5.83
CA ASP A 366 -10.88 7.32 7.28
C ASP A 366 -12.23 6.72 7.73
N ARG A 367 -12.48 6.71 9.05
CA ARG A 367 -13.69 6.09 9.62
C ARG A 367 -14.76 7.11 9.99
N TYR A 368 -14.61 8.37 9.59
CA TYR A 368 -15.59 9.40 9.90
C TYR A 368 -16.77 9.31 8.93
N PRO A 369 -17.99 8.95 9.39
CA PRO A 369 -19.11 8.66 8.49
C PRO A 369 -19.67 9.89 7.77
N SER A 370 -19.34 11.09 8.25
CA SER A 370 -19.96 12.35 7.82
C SER A 370 -19.02 13.23 7.00
N GLY A 371 -17.85 12.73 6.60
CA GLY A 371 -16.95 13.45 5.71
C GLY A 371 -15.51 12.96 5.78
N ASN A 372 -14.63 13.67 5.10
CA ASN A 372 -13.21 13.36 5.00
C ASN A 372 -12.42 14.20 6.01
N CYS A 373 -11.76 13.56 6.97
CA CYS A 373 -10.92 14.22 7.97
C CYS A 373 -9.67 14.86 7.33
N GLY A 374 -9.10 14.23 6.30
CA GLY A 374 -8.00 14.82 5.53
C GLY A 374 -8.37 16.16 4.89
N LEU A 375 -9.60 16.28 4.39
CA LEU A 375 -10.13 17.55 3.89
C LEU A 375 -10.38 18.55 5.03
N TYR A 376 -11.07 18.10 6.09
CA TYR A 376 -11.44 18.96 7.22
C TYR A 376 -10.23 19.53 7.98
N TYR A 377 -9.16 18.74 8.13
CA TYR A 377 -7.91 19.15 8.77
C TYR A 377 -6.82 19.58 7.79
N SER A 378 -7.13 19.58 6.48
CA SER A 378 -6.25 20.07 5.41
C SER A 378 -4.85 19.42 5.41
N SER A 379 -4.77 18.11 5.60
CA SER A 379 -3.50 17.38 5.69
C SER A 379 -3.67 15.90 5.35
N GLY A 380 -2.56 15.22 5.02
CA GLY A 380 -2.51 13.77 4.92
C GLY A 380 -2.09 13.14 6.24
N TRP A 381 -2.86 12.20 6.77
CA TRP A 381 -2.53 11.49 8.01
C TRP A 381 -3.27 10.15 8.14
N TRP A 382 -2.87 9.33 9.11
CA TRP A 382 -3.60 8.11 9.49
C TRP A 382 -4.82 8.45 10.36
N PHE A 383 -5.86 9.00 9.75
CA PHE A 383 -7.07 9.42 10.48
C PHE A 383 -7.94 8.22 10.89
N ASP A 384 -8.53 8.32 12.08
CA ASP A 384 -9.56 7.41 12.57
C ASP A 384 -10.97 7.99 12.28
N ALA A 385 -11.86 8.11 13.28
CA ALA A 385 -12.90 9.14 13.29
C ALA A 385 -12.25 10.51 13.55
N CYS A 386 -11.34 10.87 12.65
CA CYS A 386 -10.39 11.97 12.69
C CYS A 386 -9.15 11.75 13.59
N LEU A 387 -8.88 12.58 14.59
CA LEU A 387 -7.53 12.67 15.16
C LEU A 387 -7.46 12.84 16.67
N SER A 388 -6.47 12.18 17.28
CA SER A 388 -5.83 12.57 18.55
C SER A 388 -4.45 13.17 18.32
N ALA A 389 -3.83 12.95 17.15
CA ALA A 389 -2.58 13.56 16.73
C ALA A 389 -2.64 13.92 15.24
N ASN A 390 -2.00 15.03 14.86
CA ASN A 390 -1.79 15.39 13.46
C ASN A 390 -0.53 16.24 13.33
N LEU A 391 0.57 15.61 12.92
CA LEU A 391 1.85 16.29 12.74
C LEU A 391 1.98 16.97 11.36
N ASN A 392 1.06 16.67 10.44
CA ASN A 392 1.02 17.20 9.09
C ASN A 392 0.04 18.38 8.93
N GLY A 393 -0.55 18.84 10.04
CA GLY A 393 -1.44 19.99 10.06
C GLY A 393 -0.76 21.29 9.60
N ARG A 394 -1.56 22.33 9.40
CA ARG A 394 -1.08 23.65 8.99
C ARG A 394 -0.16 24.25 10.07
N TYR A 395 0.91 24.89 9.62
CA TYR A 395 1.83 25.57 10.54
C TYR A 395 1.23 26.91 10.98
N TYR A 396 1.00 27.09 12.28
CA TYR A 396 0.52 28.35 12.84
C TYR A 396 1.60 28.94 13.77
N HIS A 397 2.12 30.11 13.42
CA HIS A 397 3.15 30.82 14.22
C HIS A 397 2.62 31.37 15.55
N GLN A 398 1.30 31.45 15.71
CA GLN A 398 0.63 32.00 16.88
C GLN A 398 -0.63 31.18 17.19
N LYS A 399 -1.23 31.43 18.35
CA LYS A 399 -2.53 30.85 18.70
C LYS A 399 -3.57 31.22 17.65
N TYR A 400 -4.45 30.27 17.31
CA TYR A 400 -5.42 30.41 16.24
C TYR A 400 -6.83 29.98 16.69
N ARG A 401 -7.85 30.35 15.91
CA ARG A 401 -9.27 30.02 16.16
C ARG A 401 -9.83 29.15 15.03
N GLY A 402 -10.99 28.54 15.25
CA GLY A 402 -11.66 27.68 14.27
C GLY A 402 -11.32 26.20 14.43
N VAL A 403 -11.24 25.48 13.31
CA VAL A 403 -10.95 24.03 13.27
C VAL A 403 -9.57 23.73 13.84
N ARG A 404 -9.38 22.62 14.56
CA ARG A 404 -8.07 22.19 15.11
C ARG A 404 -7.18 21.55 14.02
N ASN A 405 -6.86 22.30 12.98
CA ASN A 405 -6.08 21.84 11.82
C ASN A 405 -4.58 22.23 11.88
N GLY A 406 -4.07 22.56 13.06
CA GLY A 406 -2.65 22.85 13.28
C GLY A 406 -1.83 21.59 13.54
N ILE A 407 -0.52 21.74 13.78
CA ILE A 407 0.34 20.65 14.25
C ILE A 407 -0.05 20.32 15.69
N PHE A 408 -0.56 19.12 15.91
CA PHE A 408 -1.28 18.77 17.14
C PHE A 408 -0.87 17.41 17.72
N TRP A 409 -0.76 17.34 19.04
CA TRP A 409 -0.49 16.13 19.80
C TRP A 409 -1.40 16.07 21.03
N GLY A 410 -2.39 15.18 21.04
CA GLY A 410 -3.52 15.23 21.99
C GLY A 410 -3.18 15.06 23.47
N THR A 411 -2.03 14.44 23.76
CA THR A 411 -1.52 14.25 25.13
C THR A 411 -0.54 15.35 25.55
N TRP A 412 -0.32 16.37 24.72
CA TRP A 412 0.57 17.48 25.07
C TRP A 412 0.03 18.23 26.31
N PRO A 413 0.90 18.61 27.26
CA PRO A 413 0.48 19.37 28.43
C PRO A 413 -0.27 20.66 28.05
N GLY A 414 -1.40 20.93 28.71
CA GLY A 414 -2.18 22.16 28.52
C GLY A 414 -3.05 22.21 27.24
N ILE A 415 -3.13 21.13 26.45
CA ILE A 415 -3.97 21.10 25.23
C ILE A 415 -5.47 20.86 25.51
N SER A 416 -5.78 20.16 26.61
CA SER A 416 -7.15 19.84 27.06
C SER A 416 -7.81 20.98 27.81
N GLU A 417 -7.04 21.94 28.32
CA GLU A 417 -7.58 23.12 28.99
C GLU A 417 -8.23 24.01 27.94
N ALA A 418 -9.56 24.09 27.99
CA ALA A 418 -10.34 25.03 27.21
C ALA A 418 -9.84 26.44 27.54
N HIS A 419 -8.95 26.97 26.70
CA HIS A 419 -8.42 28.30 26.90
C HIS A 419 -9.58 29.30 26.82
N PRO A 420 -9.67 30.27 27.76
CA PRO A 420 -10.63 31.35 27.66
C PRO A 420 -10.54 32.00 26.28
N GLY A 421 -11.65 32.00 25.53
CA GLY A 421 -11.73 32.58 24.18
C GLY A 421 -11.50 31.64 22.99
N GLY A 422 -11.44 30.31 23.19
CA GLY A 422 -11.52 29.32 22.11
C GLY A 422 -10.26 29.20 21.23
N TYR A 423 -9.16 29.78 21.68
CA TYR A 423 -7.86 29.71 21.03
C TYR A 423 -7.25 28.30 21.12
N LYS A 424 -6.54 27.92 20.08
CA LYS A 424 -5.82 26.66 19.93
C LYS A 424 -4.35 26.96 19.70
N SER A 425 -3.48 26.07 20.17
CA SER A 425 -2.03 26.14 19.96
C SER A 425 -1.61 25.08 18.93
N SER A 426 -0.59 25.40 18.15
CA SER A 426 0.12 24.47 17.28
C SER A 426 1.51 24.24 17.86
N LEU A 427 2.06 23.04 17.65
CA LEU A 427 3.48 22.80 17.92
C LEU A 427 4.35 23.60 16.95
N LYS A 428 5.54 23.98 17.43
CA LYS A 428 6.57 24.70 16.70
C LYS A 428 7.41 23.72 15.87
N GLU A 429 7.90 22.65 16.49
CA GLU A 429 8.68 21.63 15.77
C GLU A 429 8.04 20.26 15.95
N ALA A 430 8.09 19.47 14.88
CA ALA A 430 7.73 18.06 14.91
C ALA A 430 8.67 17.31 13.97
N LYS A 431 9.29 16.23 14.44
CA LYS A 431 10.22 15.43 13.65
C LYS A 431 9.95 13.95 13.90
N MET A 432 9.60 13.23 12.84
CA MET A 432 9.42 11.77 12.88
C MET A 432 10.64 11.08 12.27
N MET A 433 11.22 10.12 12.98
CA MET A 433 12.40 9.39 12.52
C MET A 433 12.36 7.93 12.96
N ILE A 434 12.99 7.06 12.16
CA ILE A 434 13.02 5.62 12.40
C ILE A 434 14.44 5.08 12.45
N ARG A 435 14.59 3.95 13.12
CA ARG A 435 15.85 3.22 13.26
C ARG A 435 15.57 1.73 13.47
N PRO A 436 16.44 0.81 13.06
CA PRO A 436 16.21 -0.61 13.35
C PRO A 436 16.15 -0.90 14.86
N LYS A 437 15.23 -1.77 15.30
CA LYS A 437 14.98 -2.08 16.71
C LYS A 437 16.21 -2.63 17.44
N HIS A 438 17.04 -3.39 16.73
CA HIS A 438 18.25 -4.01 17.28
C HIS A 438 19.53 -3.23 16.99
N PHE A 439 19.43 -2.02 16.46
CA PHE A 439 20.57 -1.14 16.26
C PHE A 439 21.18 -0.73 17.62
N LYS A 440 22.50 -0.85 17.73
CA LYS A 440 23.28 -0.39 18.88
C LYS A 440 24.24 0.69 18.38
N PRO A 441 24.11 1.94 18.87
CA PRO A 441 25.01 3.04 18.54
C PRO A 441 26.49 2.72 18.78
#